data_AF-W9H3J4-F1
#
_entry.id   AF-W9H3J4-F1
#
_cell.length_a   1.000
_cell.length_b   1.000
_cell.length_c   1.000
_cell.angle_alpha   90.00
_cell.angle_beta   90.00
_cell.angle_gamma   90.00
#
_symmetry.space_group_name_H-M   'P 1'
#
loop_
_entity.id
_entity.type
_entity.pdbx_description
1 polymer ?
#
loop_
_entity_poly.entity_id
_entity_poly.type
_entity_poly.pdbx_seq_one_letter_code
_entity_poly.pdbx_strand_id
1 'polypeptide(L)'
;MRWLALLALCAAYIQGGLVKAMDFGGAVAEMTHFGLQPAAPAAIGTIALELGASALILTGLWRWAGALALAGFTLLATFLANRFWEMAPPERFMAANSFFEHLGLVGGFLLVAWYDLNKARSA
;
A
#
# COMPACT_ATOMS: atom_id res chain seq x y z
N MET A 1 19.27 11.12 -5.47
CA MET A 1 18.42 11.15 -4.27
C MET A 1 16.96 10.76 -4.55
N ARG A 2 16.24 11.38 -5.50
CA ARG A 2 14.81 11.12 -5.76
C ARG A 2 14.44 9.64 -5.92
N TRP A 3 15.20 8.89 -6.72
CA TRP A 3 14.88 7.48 -6.97
C TRP A 3 15.00 6.61 -5.71
N LEU A 4 16.04 6.83 -4.88
CA LEU A 4 16.20 6.14 -3.60
C LEU A 4 15.05 6.45 -2.63
N ALA A 5 14.58 7.71 -2.59
CA ALA A 5 13.43 8.08 -1.77
C ALA A 5 12.14 7.38 -2.22
N LEU A 6 11.91 7.28 -3.53
CA LEU A 6 10.78 6.53 -4.08
C LEU A 6 10.89 5.03 -3.79
N LEU A 7 12.09 4.46 -3.88
CA LEU A 7 12.34 3.07 -3.52
C LEU A 7 12.05 2.80 -2.05
N ALA A 8 12.52 3.67 -1.15
CA ALA A 8 12.23 3.56 0.27
C ALA A 8 10.72 3.66 0.56
N LEU A 9 10.01 4.56 -0.12
CA LEU A 9 8.57 4.72 0.03
C LEU A 9 7.80 3.49 -0.48
N CYS A 10 8.25 2.87 -1.58
CA CYS A 10 7.65 1.66 -2.13
C CYS A 10 8.09 0.36 -1.43
N ALA A 11 9.09 0.40 -0.55
CA ALA A 11 9.74 -0.80 -0.02
C ALA A 11 8.77 -1.76 0.68
N ALA A 12 7.86 -1.24 1.50
CA ALA A 12 6.85 -2.03 2.21
C ALA A 12 5.92 -2.78 1.23
N TYR A 13 5.54 -2.14 0.12
CA TYR A 13 4.65 -2.72 -0.90
C TYR A 13 5.37 -3.74 -1.77
N ILE A 14 6.64 -3.48 -2.12
CA ILE A 14 7.45 -4.44 -2.86
C ILE A 14 7.66 -5.69 -2.01
N GLN A 15 8.04 -5.53 -0.74
CA GLN A 15 8.22 -6.65 0.17
C GLN A 15 6.90 -7.38 0.42
N GLY A 16 5.81 -6.67 0.70
CA GLY A 16 4.48 -7.25 0.92
C GLY A 16 3.96 -8.02 -0.29
N GLY A 17 4.07 -7.45 -1.48
CA GLY A 17 3.61 -8.07 -2.72
C GLY A 17 4.44 -9.30 -3.09
N LEU A 18 5.77 -9.25 -2.87
CA LEU A 18 6.65 -10.40 -3.09
C LEU A 18 6.34 -11.55 -2.12
N VAL A 19 6.13 -11.24 -0.83
CA VAL A 19 5.75 -12.26 0.15
C VAL A 19 4.42 -12.91 -0.21
N LYS A 20 3.40 -12.12 -0.56
CA LYS A 20 2.10 -12.65 -1.01
C LYS A 20 2.20 -13.44 -2.32
N ALA A 21 3.11 -13.08 -3.22
CA ALA A 21 3.34 -13.83 -4.46
C ALA A 21 4.06 -15.17 -4.21
N MET A 22 5.00 -15.21 -3.27
CA MET A 22 5.72 -16.43 -2.90
C MET A 22 4.86 -17.38 -2.04
N ASP A 23 3.98 -16.83 -1.21
CA ASP A 23 3.01 -17.57 -0.40
C ASP A 23 1.57 -17.15 -0.75
N PHE A 24 1.13 -17.55 -1.95
CA PHE A 24 -0.22 -17.25 -2.40
C PHE A 24 -1.30 -17.90 -1.51
N GLY A 25 -1.01 -19.06 -0.93
CA GLY A 25 -1.92 -19.72 0.01
C GLY A 25 -2.18 -18.86 1.25
N GLY A 26 -1.10 -18.32 1.85
CA GLY A 26 -1.20 -17.35 2.94
C GLY A 26 -1.97 -16.10 2.55
N ALA A 27 -1.72 -15.55 1.35
CA ALA A 27 -2.44 -14.38 0.85
C ALA A 27 -3.95 -14.61 0.72
N VAL A 28 -4.38 -15.78 0.22
CA VAL A 28 -5.81 -16.13 0.13
C VAL A 28 -6.43 -16.30 1.51
N ALA A 29 -5.69 -16.88 2.46
CA ALA A 29 -6.15 -17.02 3.84
C ALA A 29 -6.33 -15.65 4.53
N GLU A 30 -5.42 -14.71 4.29
CA GLU A 30 -5.52 -13.32 4.77
C GLU A 30 -6.77 -12.62 4.22
N MET A 31 -7.03 -12.72 2.91
CA MET A 31 -8.24 -12.14 2.31
C MET A 31 -9.51 -12.74 2.92
N THR A 32 -9.49 -14.06 3.19
CA THR A 32 -10.61 -14.76 3.83
C THR A 32 -10.81 -14.29 5.27
N HIS A 33 -9.73 -14.09 6.03
CA HIS A 33 -9.76 -13.56 7.39
C HIS A 33 -10.41 -12.16 7.43
N PHE A 34 -10.10 -11.31 6.45
CA PHE A 34 -10.72 -9.99 6.31
C PHE A 34 -12.11 -10.01 5.67
N GLY A 35 -12.66 -11.18 5.33
CA GLY A 35 -13.99 -11.32 4.74
C GLY A 35 -14.08 -10.88 3.27
N LEU A 36 -12.95 -10.70 2.59
CA LEU A 36 -12.90 -10.31 1.18
C LEU A 36 -13.20 -11.53 0.29
N GLN A 37 -14.43 -11.60 -0.23
CA GLN A 37 -14.84 -12.62 -1.20
C GLN A 37 -15.07 -12.00 -2.58
N PRO A 38 -14.61 -12.64 -3.66
CA PRO A 38 -13.83 -13.89 -3.70
C PRO A 38 -12.35 -13.68 -3.32
N ALA A 39 -11.82 -14.54 -2.43
CA ALA A 39 -10.52 -14.35 -1.79
C ALA A 39 -9.32 -14.46 -2.76
N ALA A 40 -9.35 -15.41 -3.70
CA ALA A 40 -8.26 -15.57 -4.66
C ALA A 40 -8.12 -14.38 -5.63
N PRO A 41 -9.19 -13.88 -6.28
CA PRO A 41 -9.12 -12.65 -7.06
C PRO A 41 -8.71 -11.42 -6.24
N ALA A 42 -9.15 -11.30 -4.98
CA ALA A 42 -8.73 -10.21 -4.10
C ALA A 42 -7.22 -10.27 -3.78
N ALA A 43 -6.68 -11.46 -3.52
CA ALA A 43 -5.26 -11.68 -3.29
C ALA A 43 -4.44 -11.33 -4.54
N ILE A 44 -4.86 -11.81 -5.73
CA ILE A 44 -4.23 -11.48 -7.01
C ILE A 44 -4.26 -9.96 -7.25
N GLY A 45 -5.40 -9.31 -7.02
CA GLY A 45 -5.56 -7.87 -7.16
C GLY A 45 -4.63 -7.10 -6.22
N THR A 46 -4.50 -7.54 -4.98
CA THR A 46 -3.59 -6.95 -3.99
C THR A 46 -2.14 -7.06 -4.44
N ILE A 47 -1.67 -8.24 -4.85
CA ILE A 47 -0.31 -8.46 -5.35
C ILE A 47 -0.03 -7.60 -6.58
N ALA A 48 -0.95 -7.60 -7.54
CA ALA A 48 -0.81 -6.83 -8.77
C ALA A 48 -0.77 -5.32 -8.49
N LEU A 49 -1.56 -4.84 -7.54
CA LEU A 49 -1.57 -3.44 -7.12
C LEU A 49 -0.27 -3.07 -6.41
N GLU A 50 0.15 -3.84 -5.40
CA GLU A 50 1.36 -3.56 -4.61
C GLU A 50 2.61 -3.53 -5.50
N LEU A 51 2.80 -4.53 -6.36
CA LEU A 51 3.97 -4.62 -7.24
C LEU A 51 3.85 -3.70 -8.46
N GLY A 52 2.69 -3.68 -9.10
CA GLY A 52 2.46 -2.88 -10.31
C GLY A 52 2.53 -1.39 -10.03
N ALA A 53 1.87 -0.90 -8.97
CA ALA A 53 1.93 0.51 -8.61
C ALA A 53 3.33 0.93 -8.15
N SER A 54 4.04 0.07 -7.42
CA SER A 54 5.45 0.31 -7.09
C SER A 54 6.32 0.44 -8.35
N ALA A 55 6.12 -0.43 -9.34
CA ALA A 55 6.84 -0.35 -10.62
C ALA A 55 6.53 0.93 -11.40
N LEU A 56 5.26 1.37 -11.45
CA LEU A 56 4.86 2.64 -12.08
C LEU A 56 5.57 3.84 -11.41
N ILE A 57 5.62 3.86 -10.09
CA ILE A 57 6.28 4.93 -9.34
C ILE A 57 7.80 4.96 -9.61
N LEU A 58 8.45 3.79 -9.60
CA LEU A 58 9.89 3.68 -9.79
C LEU A 58 10.34 3.97 -11.22
N THR A 59 9.63 3.45 -12.21
CA THR A 59 9.90 3.71 -13.63
C THR A 59 9.55 5.13 -14.05
N GLY A 60 8.58 5.75 -13.36
CA GLY A 60 8.06 7.07 -13.69
C GLY A 60 6.96 7.08 -14.73
N LEU A 61 6.56 5.91 -15.24
CA LEU A 61 5.40 5.78 -16.10
C LEU A 61 4.14 5.93 -15.25
N TRP A 62 3.32 6.96 -15.50
CA TRP A 62 2.06 7.20 -14.77
C TRP A 62 2.26 7.21 -13.24
N ARG A 63 3.38 7.79 -12.78
CA ARG A 63 3.77 7.80 -11.36
C ARG A 63 2.66 8.33 -10.45
N TRP A 64 1.97 9.39 -10.86
CA TRP A 64 0.86 9.94 -10.10
C TRP A 64 -0.26 8.93 -9.88
N ALA A 65 -0.61 8.12 -10.89
CA ALA A 65 -1.66 7.12 -10.80
C ALA A 65 -1.24 5.97 -9.88
N GLY A 66 0.00 5.49 -10.01
CA GLY A 66 0.56 4.48 -9.10
C GLY A 66 0.59 4.96 -7.64
N ALA A 67 0.98 6.22 -7.42
CA ALA A 67 1.00 6.81 -6.09
C ALA A 67 -0.41 6.95 -5.49
N LEU A 68 -1.41 7.41 -6.26
CA LEU A 68 -2.79 7.45 -5.79
C LEU A 68 -3.36 6.06 -5.51
N ALA A 69 -3.02 5.06 -6.34
CA ALA A 69 -3.43 3.68 -6.13
C ALA A 69 -2.87 3.11 -4.81
N LEU A 70 -1.57 3.27 -4.55
CA LEU A 70 -0.96 2.85 -3.28
C LEU A 70 -1.52 3.63 -2.09
N ALA A 71 -1.72 4.95 -2.23
CA ALA A 71 -2.32 5.75 -1.16
C ALA A 71 -3.73 5.26 -0.79
N GLY A 72 -4.59 5.06 -1.79
CA GLY A 72 -5.95 4.56 -1.58
C GLY A 72 -5.96 3.15 -0.99
N PHE A 73 -5.16 2.24 -1.54
CA PHE A 73 -5.02 0.88 -1.03
C PHE A 73 -4.56 0.86 0.43
N THR A 74 -3.51 1.61 0.76
CA THR A 74 -2.95 1.67 2.11
C THR A 74 -3.97 2.20 3.10
N LEU A 75 -4.71 3.24 2.72
CA LEU A 75 -5.75 3.81 3.56
C LEU A 75 -6.83 2.75 3.84
N LEU A 76 -7.38 2.13 2.80
CA LEU A 76 -8.41 1.09 2.93
C LEU A 76 -7.92 -0.11 3.76
N ALA A 77 -6.73 -0.63 3.46
CA ALA A 77 -6.13 -1.75 4.18
C ALA A 77 -5.91 -1.43 5.65
N THR A 78 -5.49 -0.20 5.96
CA THR A 78 -5.26 0.25 7.33
C THR A 78 -6.56 0.38 8.13
N PHE A 79 -7.62 0.92 7.52
CA PHE A 79 -8.94 0.97 8.15
C PHE A 79 -9.56 -0.42 8.36
N LEU A 80 -9.16 -1.41 7.56
CA LEU A 80 -9.65 -2.78 7.69
C LEU A 80 -8.85 -3.58 8.73
N ALA A 81 -7.51 -3.52 8.65
CA ALA A 81 -6.61 -4.34 9.46
C ALA A 81 -6.30 -3.72 10.84
N ASN A 82 -6.14 -2.39 10.91
CA ASN A 82 -5.66 -1.70 12.11
C ASN A 82 -6.79 -0.93 12.81
N ARG A 83 -7.95 -1.57 13.02
CA ARG A 83 -9.09 -1.02 13.79
C ARG A 83 -8.77 -1.01 15.28
N PHE A 84 -7.73 -0.28 15.66
CA PHE A 84 -7.18 -0.28 17.03
C PHE A 84 -8.21 0.12 18.09
N TRP A 85 -9.20 0.93 17.71
CA TRP A 85 -10.31 1.34 18.60
C TRP A 85 -11.21 0.18 19.04
N GLU A 86 -11.18 -0.97 18.36
CA GLU A 86 -11.90 -2.19 18.72
C GLU A 86 -11.03 -3.23 19.44
N MET A 87 -9.72 -2.99 19.56
CA MET A 87 -8.77 -3.93 20.14
C MET A 87 -8.56 -3.68 21.64
N ALA A 88 -8.23 -4.73 22.39
CA ALA A 88 -7.83 -4.61 23.81
C ALA A 88 -6.31 -4.36 23.94
N PRO A 89 -5.82 -3.74 25.03
CA PRO A 89 -4.39 -3.73 25.35
C PRO A 89 -3.85 -5.16 25.52
N PRO A 90 -2.63 -5.49 25.04
CA PRO A 90 -1.60 -4.61 24.47
C PRO A 90 -1.70 -4.39 22.95
N GLU A 91 -2.50 -5.19 22.23
CA GLU A 91 -2.60 -5.18 20.76
C GLU A 91 -3.01 -3.81 20.21
N ARG A 92 -3.89 -3.11 20.94
CA ARG A 92 -4.31 -1.73 20.62
C ARG A 92 -3.13 -0.79 20.36
N PHE A 93 -2.07 -0.85 21.15
CA PHE A 93 -0.94 0.08 21.02
C PHE A 93 -0.16 -0.17 19.73
N MET A 94 0.11 -1.44 19.43
CA MET A 94 0.82 -1.84 18.22
C MET A 94 0.03 -1.49 16.96
N ALA A 95 -1.28 -1.79 16.96
CA ALA A 95 -2.17 -1.46 15.85
C ALA A 95 -2.31 0.04 15.63
N ALA A 96 -2.37 0.84 16.70
CA ALA A 96 -2.42 2.30 16.59
C ALA A 96 -1.15 2.87 15.96
N ASN A 97 0.03 2.38 16.36
CA ASN A 97 1.29 2.82 15.75
C ASN A 97 1.33 2.49 14.26
N SER A 98 1.03 1.25 13.88
CA SER A 98 0.97 0.85 12.47
C SER A 98 -0.07 1.66 11.67
N PHE A 99 -1.21 2.03 12.28
CA PHE A 99 -2.20 2.90 11.65
C PHE A 99 -1.60 4.27 11.27
N PHE A 100 -0.92 4.93 12.21
CA PHE A 100 -0.34 6.25 11.96
C PHE A 100 0.89 6.21 11.04
N GLU A 101 1.70 5.15 11.10
CA GLU A 101 2.79 4.92 10.15
C GLU A 101 2.27 4.80 8.72
N HIS A 102 1.20 4.02 8.51
CA HIS A 102 0.55 3.89 7.22
C HIS A 102 -0.09 5.20 6.76
N LEU A 103 -0.69 5.99 7.66
CA LEU A 103 -1.21 7.31 7.33
C LEU A 103 -0.08 8.26 6.85
N GLY A 104 1.10 8.15 7.46
CA GLY A 104 2.32 8.82 7.00
C GLY A 104 2.73 8.40 5.57
N LEU A 105 2.70 7.09 5.27
CA LEU A 105 2.97 6.58 3.92
C LEU A 105 1.95 7.11 2.89
N VAL A 106 0.66 7.12 3.23
CA VAL A 106 -0.41 7.71 2.41
C VAL A 106 -0.08 9.16 2.09
N GLY A 107 0.30 9.96 3.08
CA GLY A 107 0.74 11.35 2.88
C GLY A 107 1.95 11.45 1.93
N GLY A 108 2.94 10.57 2.09
CA GLY A 108 4.08 10.47 1.19
C GLY A 108 3.69 10.22 -0.27
N PHE A 109 2.77 9.28 -0.52
CA PHE A 109 2.29 9.01 -1.88
C PHE A 109 1.43 10.15 -2.45
N LEU A 110 0.60 10.79 -1.64
CA LEU A 110 -0.17 11.96 -2.08
C LEU A 110 0.77 13.11 -2.51
N LEU A 111 1.86 13.34 -1.77
CA LEU A 111 2.89 14.31 -2.16
C LEU A 111 3.58 13.92 -3.48
N VAL A 112 3.89 12.62 -3.67
CA VAL A 112 4.45 12.12 -4.94
C VAL A 112 3.48 12.37 -6.10
N ALA A 113 2.19 12.06 -5.92
CA ALA A 113 1.17 12.29 -6.94
C ALA A 113 1.02 13.77 -7.29
N TRP A 114 0.92 14.62 -6.26
CA TRP A 114 0.80 16.07 -6.43
C TRP A 114 2.02 16.68 -7.15
N TYR A 115 3.23 16.28 -6.75
CA TYR A 115 4.46 16.77 -7.38
C TYR A 115 4.55 16.37 -8.86
N ASP A 116 4.19 15.13 -9.19
CA ASP A 116 4.27 14.62 -10.56
C ASP A 116 3.19 15.28 -11.46
N LEU A 117 1.97 15.47 -10.96
CA LEU A 117 0.89 16.18 -11.68
C LEU A 117 1.24 17.65 -11.94
N ASN A 118 1.83 18.35 -10.97
CA ASN A 118 2.24 19.75 -11.17
C ASN A 118 3.40 19.90 -12.15
N LYS A 119 4.32 18.93 -12.17
CA LYS A 119 5.37 18.90 -13.19
C LYS A 119 4.79 18.72 -14.59
N ALA A 120 3.79 17.85 -14.76
CA ALA A 120 3.13 17.64 -16.05
C ALA A 120 2.35 18.89 -16.55
N ARG A 121 1.82 19.72 -15.63
CA ARG A 121 1.14 20.99 -15.99
C ARG A 121 2.11 22.12 -16.36
N SER A 122 3.39 21.98 -16.03
CA SER A 122 4.41 23.03 -16.23
C SER A 122 5.32 22.76 -17.44
N ALA A 123 5.08 21.68 -18.18
CA ALA A 123 5.82 21.25 -19.37
C ALA A 123 4.95 21.44 -20.62
#